data_AF-A0A523DAC0-F1
#
_entry.id   AF-A0A523DAC0-F1
#
_cell.length_a   1.000
_cell.length_b   1.000
_cell.length_c   1.000
_cell.angle_alpha   90.00
_cell.angle_beta   90.00
_cell.angle_gamma   90.00
#
_symmetry.space_group_name_H-M   'P 1'
#
loop_
_entity.id
_entity.type
_entity.pdbx_description
1 polymer ?
#
loop_
_entity_poly.entity_id
_entity_poly.type
_entity_poly.pdbx_seq_one_letter_code
_entity_poly.pdbx_strand_id
1 'polypeptide(L)' 'TDLHNPDFVQLAESFGAVGMRTEPQGFDASLQEALAANAPVVLEVLLPNLMPPFHIV' A
#
# COMPACT_ATOMS: atom_id res chain seq x y z
N THR A 1 14.08 13.15 -13.63
CA THR A 1 13.49 11.81 -13.91
C THR A 1 12.18 11.78 -13.17
N ASP A 2 11.05 11.59 -13.85
CA ASP A 2 9.75 11.53 -13.16
C ASP A 2 9.66 10.24 -12.35
N LEU A 3 9.61 10.36 -11.03
CA LEU A 3 9.40 9.23 -10.14
C LEU A 3 7.90 8.92 -10.11
N HIS A 4 7.50 7.87 -10.83
CA HIS A 4 6.15 7.32 -10.70
C HIS A 4 6.11 6.36 -9.52
N ASN A 5 5.09 6.50 -8.65
CA ASN A 5 4.83 5.47 -7.66
C ASN A 5 4.50 4.16 -8.39
N PRO A 6 5.26 3.08 -8.14
CA PRO A 6 4.98 1.79 -8.75
C PRO A 6 3.69 1.21 -8.16
N ASP A 7 3.03 0.33 -8.92
CA ASP A 7 1.87 -0.39 -8.43
C ASP A 7 2.32 -1.55 -7.52
N PHE A 8 2.34 -1.29 -6.21
CA PHE A 8 2.77 -2.28 -5.21
C PHE A 8 1.81 -3.46 -5.08
N VAL A 9 0.56 -3.31 -5.48
CA VAL A 9 -0.42 -4.41 -5.53
C VAL A 9 0.00 -5.41 -6.59
N GLN A 10 0.21 -4.95 -7.83
CA GLN A 10 0.67 -5.81 -8.93
C GLN A 10 2.04 -6.42 -8.64
N LEU A 11 2.92 -5.67 -7.98
CA LEU A 11 4.21 -6.19 -7.54
C LEU A 11 4.01 -7.38 -6.60
N ALA A 12 3.21 -7.24 -5.54
CA ALA A 12 2.95 -8.31 -4.58
C ALA A 12 2.36 -9.57 -5.24
N GLU A 13 1.37 -9.37 -6.10
CA GLU A 13 0.72 -10.46 -6.85
C GLU A 13 1.72 -11.21 -7.75
N SER A 14 2.65 -10.49 -8.39
CA SER A 14 3.69 -11.11 -9.24
C SER A 14 4.65 -12.05 -8.49
N PHE A 15 4.77 -11.88 -7.16
CA PHE A 15 5.55 -12.74 -6.27
C PHE A 15 4.69 -13.77 -5.52
N GLY A 16 3.39 -13.88 -5.84
CA GLY A 16 2.46 -14.81 -5.20
C GLY A 16 2.00 -14.38 -3.80
N ALA A 17 2.22 -13.12 -3.42
CA ALA A 17 1.66 -12.51 -2.22
C ALA A 17 0.30 -11.87 -2.52
N VAL A 18 -0.46 -11.55 -1.48
CA VAL A 18 -1.71 -10.79 -1.60
C VAL A 18 -1.38 -9.30 -1.69
N GLY A 19 -1.82 -8.64 -2.76
CA GLY A 19 -1.78 -7.19 -2.88
C GLY A 19 -3.08 -6.57 -2.38
N MET A 20 -3.00 -5.57 -1.52
CA MET A 20 -4.14 -4.78 -1.04
C MET A 20 -3.82 -3.30 -1.12
N ARG A 21 -4.84 -2.47 -1.34
CA ARG A 21 -4.71 -1.00 -1.36
C ARG A 21 -5.81 -0.37 -0.54
N THR A 22 -5.46 0.66 0.23
CA THR A 22 -6.41 1.41 1.05
C THR A 22 -6.04 2.89 1.13
N GLU A 23 -7.02 3.70 1.52
CA GLU A 23 -6.80 5.08 1.93
C GLU A 23 -6.65 5.15 3.46
N PRO A 24 -6.10 6.23 4.04
CA PRO A 24 -5.86 6.32 5.48
C PRO A 24 -7.13 6.11 6.33
N GLN A 25 -8.30 6.49 5.81
CA GLN A 25 -9.59 6.30 6.51
C GLN A 25 -10.01 4.82 6.58
N GLY A 26 -9.53 3.99 5.66
CA GLY A 26 -9.82 2.55 5.60
C GLY A 26 -8.75 1.67 6.24
N PHE A 27 -7.68 2.26 6.78
CA PHE A 27 -6.50 1.53 7.22
C PHE A 27 -6.82 0.45 8.27
N ASP A 28 -7.58 0.77 9.30
CA ASP A 28 -7.87 -0.18 10.39
C ASP A 28 -8.60 -1.43 9.86
N ALA A 29 -9.61 -1.24 9.01
CA ALA A 29 -10.38 -2.34 8.42
C ALA A 29 -9.52 -3.19 7.47
N SER A 30 -8.75 -2.53 6.58
CA SER A 30 -7.86 -3.23 5.65
C SER A 30 -6.72 -3.95 6.35
N LEU A 31 -6.21 -3.41 7.46
CA LEU A 31 -5.19 -4.06 8.29
C LEU A 31 -5.75 -5.31 8.96
N GLN A 32 -6.97 -5.26 9.49
CA GLN A 32 -7.62 -6.44 10.06
C GLN A 32 -7.81 -7.56 9.02
N GLU A 33 -8.24 -7.20 7.81
CA GLU A 33 -8.36 -8.14 6.69
C GLU A 33 -7.00 -8.72 6.27
N ALA A 34 -5.97 -7.87 6.15
CA ALA A 34 -4.61 -8.29 5.82
C ALA A 34 -3.99 -9.23 6.87
N LEU A 35 -4.24 -8.99 8.15
CA LEU A 35 -3.78 -9.87 9.24
C LEU A 35 -4.56 -11.18 9.32
N ALA A 36 -5.83 -11.16 8.92
CA ALA A 36 -6.65 -12.37 8.83
C ALA A 36 -6.34 -13.20 7.58
N ALA A 37 -5.74 -12.60 6.55
CA ALA A 37 -5.22 -13.31 5.41
C ALA A 37 -4.08 -14.22 5.87
N ASN A 38 -4.30 -15.53 5.84
CA ASN A 38 -3.30 -16.55 6.20
C ASN A 38 -2.25 -16.69 5.08
N ALA A 39 -1.66 -15.57 4.65
CA ALA A 39 -0.73 -15.44 3.54
C ALA A 39 0.11 -14.16 3.70
N PRO A 40 1.27 -14.03 3.03
CA PRO A 40 2.00 -12.77 2.96
C PRO A 40 1.15 -11.71 2.26
N VAL A 41 1.02 -10.53 2.88
CA VAL A 41 0.23 -9.40 2.34
C VAL A 41 1.10 -8.15 2.23
N VAL A 42 0.98 -7.46 1.10
CA VAL A 42 1.43 -6.08 0.93
C VAL A 42 0.20 -5.18 0.94
N LEU A 43 0.06 -4.37 1.99
CA LEU A 43 -0.99 -3.37 2.12
C LEU A 43 -0.43 -2.00 1.78
N GLU A 44 -0.75 -1.51 0.58
CA GLU A 44 -0.40 -0.16 0.13
C GLU A 44 -1.39 0.86 0.71
N VAL A 45 -0.87 1.88 1.40
CA VAL A 45 -1.67 2.98 1.95
C VAL A 45 -1.40 4.24 1.12
N LEU A 46 -2.41 4.71 0.40
CA LEU A 46 -2.30 5.90 -0.43
C LEU A 46 -2.30 7.15 0.44
N LEU A 47 -1.12 7.70 0.71
CA LEU A 47 -0.99 8.97 1.39
C LEU A 47 -1.15 10.13 0.39
N PRO A 48 -1.85 11.21 0.76
CA PRO A 48 -1.80 12.44 -0.02
C PRO A 48 -0.38 13.01 0.03
N ASN A 49 -0.03 13.86 -0.95
CA ASN A 49 1.22 14.60 -0.89
C ASN A 49 1.28 15.43 0.39
N LEU A 50 2.17 15.02 1.28
CA LEU A 50 2.37 15.69 2.56
C LEU A 50 3.23 16.95 2.36
N MET A 51 2.98 17.95 3.20
CA MET A 51 3.82 19.14 3.28
C MET A 51 5.22 18.81 3.87
N PRO A 52 6.25 19.65 3.63
CA PRO A 52 7.57 19.44 4.20
C PRO A 52 7.54 19.21 5.72
N PRO A 53 8.40 18.32 6.26
CA PRO A 53 9.53 17.65 5.62
C PRO A 53 9.19 16.33 4.90
N PHE A 54 7.91 15.97 4.80
CA PHE A 54 7.48 14.63 4.37
C PHE A 54 7.07 14.53 2.89
N HIS A 55 7.30 15.57 2.09
CA HIS A 55 7.16 15.42 0.63
C HIS A 55 8.23 14.47 0.11
N ILE A 56 7.90 13.68 -0.90
CA ILE A 56 8.86 12.87 -1.66
C ILE A 56 9.01 13.58 -3.01
N VAL A 57 10.24 14.02 -3.34
CA VAL A 57 10.61 14.69 -4.61
C VAL A 57 11.30 13.74 -5.57
#